data_AF-A0A3M7N4Y3-F1
#
_entry.id   AF-A0A3M7N4Y3-F1
#
_cell.length_a   1.000
_cell.length_b   1.000
_cell.length_c   1.000
_cell.angle_alpha   90.00
_cell.angle_beta   90.00
_cell.angle_gamma   90.00
#
_symmetry.space_group_name_H-M   'P 1'
#
loop_
_entity.id
_entity.type
_entity.pdbx_description
1 polymer ?
#
loop_
_entity_poly.entity_id
_entity_poly.type
_entity_poly.pdbx_seq_one_letter_code
_entity_poly.pdbx_strand_id
1 'polypeptide(L)'
;MATDTDKQHFPASEVLRLAIDILRGNGVPSEGAETVAKCLVAADLRGVDTHGCNRLPSYMDRIRQGVLDPKATPTVSEVTPVVAQVDGRNGFGFLAASAGIDKAIEMARIYGIGMVSIKHSNHFGMSAWIVQRAIEADMMSLVFTNSSPALPAFGGMSKLLGVSPLACGAPAGKTRPFILDMAPSIAARGKIYKAKRRGESIPLDWALDANGEPTDDPSKALEGVMLPMGGPKGSALAIMMDVFSGVLSGSAFAGHVTNPYDPSKPADVGHFLVAIKPDLFLSLDEFKERMDYLYQRVVGSDKRPDVDRIYFPGEMEQISQDRREKEGIPYAATEVTALNEEARKVGAEPLRTEAGALVSEYIRTLLTPLNLTLLLLTLFAAYRIFTPRPNTIHLPAPPPPIVFRTFNPRTLLPYNGTQSTANPNGSIYMGVKGKVFDVTPGRNFYGPGGPYENFAGRDATRGLACQSFDESMLTKDLDGPLDDCKDLGPDELENLKGWYERFSEK
;
A
#
# COMPACT_ATOMS: atom_id res chain seq x y z
N MET A 1 -27.15 -8.76 20.19
CA MET A 1 -25.81 -9.07 19.66
C MET A 1 -25.72 -10.57 19.61
N ALA A 2 -25.32 -11.06 18.46
CA ALA A 2 -24.93 -12.43 18.29
C ALA A 2 -23.82 -12.78 19.30
N THR A 3 -23.74 -14.04 19.70
CA THR A 3 -22.59 -14.58 20.42
C THR A 3 -21.32 -14.21 19.66
N ASP A 4 -20.18 -14.12 20.35
CA ASP A 4 -18.89 -13.69 19.75
C ASP A 4 -18.50 -14.47 18.47
N THR A 5 -19.13 -15.64 18.26
CA THR A 5 -19.05 -16.49 17.08
C THR A 5 -19.55 -15.88 15.76
N ASP A 6 -20.29 -14.77 15.77
CA ASP A 6 -20.89 -14.15 14.56
C ASP A 6 -20.19 -12.86 14.13
N LYS A 7 -19.10 -12.49 14.81
CA LYS A 7 -18.31 -11.29 14.48
C LYS A 7 -17.18 -11.62 13.53
N GLN A 8 -16.94 -10.72 12.57
CA GLN A 8 -15.80 -10.80 11.67
C GLN A 8 -14.62 -10.03 12.27
N HIS A 9 -13.43 -10.61 12.18
CA HIS A 9 -12.21 -10.02 12.73
C HIS A 9 -11.37 -9.39 11.60
N PHE A 10 -10.88 -8.19 11.85
CA PHE A 10 -10.12 -7.40 10.88
C PHE A 10 -8.80 -6.89 11.49
N PRO A 11 -7.67 -6.96 10.78
CA PRO A 11 -6.41 -6.41 11.28
C PRO A 11 -6.54 -4.94 11.63
N ALA A 12 -5.92 -4.52 12.73
CA ALA A 12 -5.93 -3.11 13.14
C ALA A 12 -5.36 -2.18 12.06
N SER A 13 -4.38 -2.66 11.28
CA SER A 13 -3.82 -1.93 10.13
C SER A 13 -4.83 -1.68 9.02
N GLU A 14 -5.70 -2.64 8.74
CA GLU A 14 -6.74 -2.52 7.72
C GLU A 14 -7.89 -1.61 8.19
N VAL A 15 -8.28 -1.71 9.45
CA VAL A 15 -9.25 -0.79 10.06
C VAL A 15 -8.71 0.64 10.05
N LEU A 16 -7.43 0.81 10.38
CA LEU A 16 -6.75 2.11 10.33
C LEU A 16 -6.72 2.68 8.91
N ARG A 17 -6.36 1.87 7.91
CA ARG A 17 -6.39 2.27 6.48
C ARG A 17 -7.78 2.78 6.10
N LEU A 18 -8.82 1.96 6.34
CA LEU A 18 -10.19 2.32 5.96
C LEU A 18 -10.62 3.63 6.62
N ALA A 19 -10.35 3.78 7.92
CA ALA A 19 -10.71 4.99 8.67
C ALA A 19 -10.01 6.23 8.10
N ILE A 20 -8.72 6.14 7.77
CA ILE A 20 -7.97 7.23 7.13
C ILE A 20 -8.58 7.58 5.77
N ASP A 21 -8.88 6.58 4.94
CA ASP A 21 -9.43 6.78 3.59
C ASP A 21 -10.80 7.45 3.65
N ILE A 22 -11.68 7.02 4.57
CA ILE A 22 -12.99 7.64 4.82
C ILE A 22 -12.84 9.11 5.25
N LEU A 23 -11.95 9.39 6.20
CA LEU A 23 -11.71 10.74 6.71
C LEU A 23 -11.17 11.66 5.61
N ARG A 24 -10.15 11.23 4.87
CA ARG A 24 -9.58 11.99 3.74
C ARG A 24 -10.60 12.23 2.64
N GLY A 25 -11.41 11.23 2.33
CA GLY A 25 -12.49 11.32 1.36
C GLY A 25 -13.57 12.35 1.72
N ASN A 26 -13.73 12.66 3.02
CA ASN A 26 -14.61 13.72 3.52
C ASN A 26 -13.86 15.05 3.78
N GLY A 27 -12.65 15.21 3.23
CA GLY A 27 -11.92 16.49 3.23
C GLY A 27 -11.08 16.75 4.48
N VAL A 28 -10.88 15.76 5.35
CA VAL A 28 -9.98 15.89 6.51
C VAL A 28 -8.52 15.85 6.03
N PRO A 29 -7.66 16.81 6.42
CA PRO A 29 -6.24 16.79 6.08
C PRO A 29 -5.53 15.52 6.53
N SER A 30 -4.52 15.08 5.78
CA SER A 30 -3.84 13.78 5.97
C SER A 30 -3.39 13.50 7.41
N GLU A 31 -2.72 14.46 8.05
CA GLU A 31 -2.22 14.35 9.43
C GLU A 31 -3.37 14.26 10.44
N GLY A 32 -4.42 15.06 10.24
CA GLY A 32 -5.62 15.04 11.06
C GLY A 32 -6.37 13.71 10.94
N ALA A 33 -6.51 13.21 9.71
CA ALA A 33 -7.14 11.92 9.42
C ALA A 33 -6.41 10.76 10.10
N GLU A 34 -5.08 10.75 10.05
CA GLU A 34 -4.26 9.75 10.74
C GLU A 34 -4.42 9.81 12.27
N THR A 35 -4.43 11.01 12.84
CA THR A 35 -4.61 11.19 14.29
C THR A 35 -5.98 10.70 14.74
N VAL A 36 -7.06 11.14 14.06
CA VAL A 36 -8.43 10.71 14.37
C VAL A 36 -8.55 9.18 14.22
N ALA A 37 -8.08 8.62 13.12
CA ALA A 37 -8.17 7.18 12.86
C ALA A 37 -7.42 6.34 13.91
N LYS A 38 -6.20 6.76 14.29
CA LYS A 38 -5.44 6.10 15.37
C LYS A 38 -6.20 6.09 16.69
N CYS A 39 -6.86 7.20 17.04
CA CYS A 39 -7.63 7.28 18.28
C CYS A 39 -8.87 6.36 18.26
N LEU A 40 -9.56 6.27 17.12
CA LEU A 40 -10.71 5.39 16.95
C LEU A 40 -10.29 3.91 17.02
N VAL A 41 -9.22 3.54 16.31
CA VAL A 41 -8.67 2.18 16.35
C VAL A 41 -8.15 1.83 17.75
N ALA A 42 -7.55 2.78 18.48
CA ALA A 42 -7.12 2.55 19.85
C ALA A 42 -8.29 2.23 20.80
N ALA A 43 -9.45 2.86 20.60
CA ALA A 43 -10.67 2.54 21.35
C ALA A 43 -11.19 1.13 21.00
N ASP A 44 -11.19 0.78 19.72
CA ASP A 44 -11.56 -0.57 19.27
C ASP A 44 -10.60 -1.65 19.81
N LEU A 45 -9.29 -1.42 19.82
CA LEU A 45 -8.34 -2.38 20.39
C LEU A 45 -8.57 -2.60 21.89
N ARG A 46 -8.84 -1.53 22.63
CA ARG A 46 -9.15 -1.59 24.07
C ARG A 46 -10.53 -2.18 24.40
N GLY A 47 -11.33 -2.53 23.40
CA GLY A 47 -12.68 -3.06 23.60
C GLY A 47 -13.72 -1.99 23.98
N VAL A 48 -13.39 -0.71 23.79
CA VAL A 48 -14.29 0.42 23.98
C VAL A 48 -15.03 0.71 22.66
N ASP A 49 -15.68 -0.34 22.14
CA ASP A 49 -16.27 -0.39 20.79
C ASP A 49 -17.22 0.78 20.53
N THR A 50 -17.90 1.29 21.56
CA THR A 50 -18.81 2.44 21.48
C THR A 50 -18.15 3.79 21.15
N HIS A 51 -16.82 3.86 21.14
CA HIS A 51 -16.05 5.08 20.86
C HIS A 51 -14.99 4.85 19.76
N GLY A 52 -15.06 3.71 19.05
CA GLY A 52 -14.15 3.36 17.96
C GLY A 52 -14.69 3.71 16.57
N CYS A 53 -14.23 2.99 15.55
CA CYS A 53 -14.51 3.31 14.15
C CYS A 53 -16.00 3.26 13.78
N ASN A 54 -16.84 2.56 14.55
CA ASN A 54 -18.30 2.60 14.36
C ASN A 54 -18.92 4.00 14.50
N ARG A 55 -18.17 4.99 15.01
CA ARG A 55 -18.58 6.40 15.04
C ARG A 55 -18.39 7.15 13.72
N LEU A 56 -17.58 6.64 12.80
CA LEU A 56 -17.28 7.31 11.53
C LEU A 56 -18.55 7.75 10.78
N PRO A 57 -19.59 6.92 10.59
CA PRO A 57 -20.80 7.35 9.90
C PRO A 57 -21.44 8.61 10.51
N SER A 58 -21.48 8.70 11.84
CA SER A 58 -22.04 9.87 12.53
C SER A 58 -21.19 11.13 12.35
N TYR A 59 -19.85 11.00 12.38
CA TYR A 59 -18.96 12.14 12.14
C TYR A 59 -19.01 12.60 10.68
N MET A 60 -19.08 11.67 9.74
CA MET A 60 -19.13 12.01 8.32
C MET A 60 -20.45 12.70 7.99
N ASP A 61 -21.55 12.28 8.61
CA ASP A 61 -22.83 12.98 8.48
C ASP A 61 -22.76 14.42 9.01
N ARG A 62 -22.14 14.63 10.17
CA ARG A 62 -21.90 15.98 10.72
C ARG A 62 -21.05 16.87 9.79
N ILE A 63 -20.02 16.31 9.15
CA ILE A 63 -19.22 17.02 8.15
C ILE A 63 -20.09 17.44 6.97
N ARG A 64 -20.86 16.49 6.42
CA ARG A 64 -21.72 16.75 5.25
C ARG A 64 -22.81 17.78 5.53
N GLN A 65 -23.29 17.85 6.78
CA GLN A 65 -24.25 18.86 7.23
C GLN A 65 -23.60 20.19 7.67
N GLY A 66 -22.27 20.31 7.59
CA GLY A 66 -21.54 21.55 7.89
C GLY A 66 -21.48 21.90 9.38
N VAL A 67 -21.81 20.96 10.27
CA VAL A 67 -21.80 21.17 11.73
C VAL A 67 -20.55 20.62 12.42
N LEU A 68 -19.63 20.06 11.64
CA LEU A 68 -18.25 19.74 12.00
C LEU A 68 -17.36 20.19 10.85
N ASP A 69 -16.33 21.01 11.12
CA ASP A 69 -15.39 21.46 10.09
C ASP A 69 -14.27 20.42 9.91
N PRO A 70 -14.19 19.73 8.75
CA PRO A 70 -13.15 18.72 8.52
C PRO A 70 -11.75 19.31 8.37
N LYS A 71 -11.61 20.61 8.06
CA LYS A 71 -10.34 21.30 7.81
C LYS A 71 -9.88 22.16 8.99
N ALA A 72 -10.72 22.32 10.01
CA ALA A 72 -10.38 23.07 11.20
C ALA A 72 -9.14 22.48 11.89
N THR A 73 -8.17 23.36 12.18
CA THR A 73 -6.98 23.04 12.97
C THR A 73 -7.07 23.80 14.29
N PRO A 74 -6.87 23.13 15.45
CA PRO A 74 -6.97 23.79 16.73
C PRO A 74 -5.90 24.86 16.89
N THR A 75 -6.23 25.95 17.60
CA THR A 75 -5.25 26.97 17.96
C THR A 75 -4.98 26.96 19.45
N VAL A 76 -3.70 26.88 19.79
CA VAL A 76 -3.21 26.89 21.18
C VAL A 76 -2.77 28.31 21.53
N SER A 77 -3.19 28.80 22.69
CA SER A 77 -2.79 30.10 23.24
C SER A 77 -2.29 29.91 24.66
N GLU A 78 -1.05 30.26 24.93
CA GLU A 78 -0.49 30.23 26.28
C GLU A 78 -1.05 31.42 27.07
N VAL A 79 -1.55 31.13 28.28
CA VAL A 79 -2.14 32.12 29.20
C VAL A 79 -1.14 32.48 30.29
N THR A 80 -0.48 31.46 30.83
CA THR A 80 0.66 31.57 31.75
C THR A 80 1.66 30.45 31.41
N PRO A 81 2.86 30.43 31.99
CA PRO A 81 3.84 29.36 31.70
C PRO A 81 3.35 27.93 32.00
N VAL A 82 2.26 27.78 32.78
CA VAL A 82 1.66 26.48 33.14
C VAL A 82 0.21 26.33 32.71
N VAL A 83 -0.37 27.31 32.03
CA VAL A 83 -1.77 27.32 31.61
C VAL A 83 -1.87 27.70 30.14
N ALA A 84 -2.61 26.90 29.35
CA ALA A 84 -2.97 27.25 27.98
C ALA A 84 -4.48 27.07 27.72
N GLN A 85 -4.98 27.76 26.70
CA GLN A 85 -6.32 27.54 26.16
C GLN A 85 -6.20 27.05 24.71
N VAL A 86 -7.02 26.07 24.34
CA VAL A 86 -7.17 25.59 22.96
C VAL A 86 -8.55 25.96 22.45
N ASP A 87 -8.61 26.60 21.29
CA ASP A 87 -9.86 26.74 20.52
C ASP A 87 -9.89 25.64 19.45
N GLY A 88 -10.86 24.74 19.56
CA GLY A 88 -11.06 23.62 18.64
C GLY A 88 -11.65 24.01 17.29
N ARG A 89 -12.14 25.25 17.13
CA ARG A 89 -12.68 25.82 15.88
C ARG A 89 -13.74 24.94 15.22
N ASN A 90 -14.56 24.27 16.03
CA ASN A 90 -15.57 23.30 15.62
C ASN A 90 -15.03 22.15 14.76
N GLY A 91 -13.73 21.84 14.88
CA GLY A 91 -13.11 20.67 14.27
C GLY A 91 -13.26 19.41 15.10
N PHE A 92 -12.54 18.35 14.72
CA PHE A 92 -12.50 17.11 15.48
C PHE A 92 -11.91 17.31 16.88
N GLY A 93 -12.64 16.87 17.91
CA GLY A 93 -12.16 16.94 19.30
C GLY A 93 -10.88 16.14 19.54
N PHE A 94 -10.65 15.10 18.75
CA PHE A 94 -9.39 14.34 18.74
C PHE A 94 -8.16 15.23 18.48
N LEU A 95 -8.28 16.20 17.57
CA LEU A 95 -7.18 17.10 17.23
C LEU A 95 -6.98 18.15 18.32
N ALA A 96 -8.07 18.76 18.78
CA ALA A 96 -8.02 19.75 19.84
C ALA A 96 -7.44 19.16 21.14
N ALA A 97 -7.87 17.96 21.52
CA ALA A 97 -7.40 17.28 22.71
C ALA A 97 -5.96 16.76 22.57
N SER A 98 -5.53 16.33 21.37
CA SER A 98 -4.12 16.01 21.11
C SER A 98 -3.23 17.23 21.33
N ALA A 99 -3.59 18.36 20.68
CA ALA A 99 -2.84 19.61 20.84
C ALA A 99 -2.84 20.09 22.29
N GLY A 100 -3.95 19.90 23.00
CA GLY A 100 -4.07 20.28 24.40
C GLY A 100 -3.18 19.45 25.33
N ILE A 101 -3.19 18.12 25.22
CA ILE A 101 -2.35 17.28 26.08
C ILE A 101 -0.87 17.44 25.75
N ASP A 102 -0.52 17.61 24.49
CA ASP A 102 0.88 17.84 24.08
C ASP A 102 1.40 19.14 24.69
N LYS A 103 0.61 20.22 24.66
CA LYS A 103 0.98 21.47 25.32
C LYS A 103 1.04 21.33 26.84
N ALA A 104 0.13 20.57 27.45
CA ALA A 104 0.16 20.30 28.89
C ALA A 104 1.45 19.58 29.28
N ILE A 105 1.87 18.56 28.50
CA ILE A 105 3.11 17.81 28.70
C ILE A 105 4.33 18.74 28.52
N GLU A 106 4.34 19.59 27.50
CA GLU A 106 5.40 20.57 27.26
C GLU A 106 5.61 21.49 28.48
N MET A 107 4.53 22.10 28.98
CA MET A 107 4.56 22.98 30.15
C MET A 107 4.97 22.22 31.42
N ALA A 108 4.38 21.03 31.64
CA ALA A 108 4.69 20.21 32.80
C ALA A 108 6.15 19.77 32.82
N ARG A 109 6.76 19.51 31.66
CA ARG A 109 8.18 19.12 31.57
C ARG A 109 9.11 20.16 32.19
N ILE A 110 8.78 21.44 32.04
CA ILE A 110 9.57 22.58 32.52
C ILE A 110 9.18 22.96 33.95
N TYR A 111 7.88 23.08 34.21
CA TYR A 111 7.36 23.71 35.43
C TYR A 111 6.70 22.74 36.42
N GLY A 112 6.67 21.44 36.09
CA GLY A 112 6.07 20.40 36.91
C GLY A 112 4.58 20.15 36.66
N ILE A 113 3.84 21.15 36.19
CA ILE A 113 2.42 21.03 35.87
C ILE A 113 2.08 21.80 34.60
N GLY A 114 1.11 21.28 33.85
CA GLY A 114 0.49 21.96 32.73
C GLY A 114 -1.02 21.75 32.77
N MET A 115 -1.79 22.83 32.66
CA MET A 115 -3.25 22.83 32.66
C MET A 115 -3.76 23.42 31.35
N VAL A 116 -4.69 22.72 30.69
CA VAL A 116 -5.21 23.15 29.40
C VAL A 116 -6.72 23.07 29.37
N SER A 117 -7.35 24.21 29.08
CA SER A 117 -8.79 24.30 28.82
C SER A 117 -9.05 24.30 27.31
N ILE A 118 -10.04 23.55 26.85
CA ILE A 118 -10.38 23.44 25.42
C ILE A 118 -11.84 23.84 25.21
N LYS A 119 -12.08 24.74 24.25
CA LYS A 119 -13.40 25.24 23.88
C LYS A 119 -13.73 25.04 22.40
N HIS A 120 -15.00 25.23 22.03
CA HIS A 120 -15.49 25.11 20.64
C HIS A 120 -15.05 23.79 19.98
N SER A 121 -15.14 22.68 20.72
CA SER A 121 -14.67 21.37 20.29
C SER A 121 -15.85 20.44 19.95
N ASN A 122 -15.51 19.22 19.53
CA ASN A 122 -16.45 18.12 19.30
C ASN A 122 -16.05 16.90 20.15
N HIS A 123 -16.77 15.80 19.99
CA HIS A 123 -16.43 14.53 20.64
C HIS A 123 -15.00 14.06 20.29
N PHE A 124 -14.24 13.61 21.29
CA PHE A 124 -12.83 13.21 21.17
C PHE A 124 -12.55 11.71 21.37
N GLY A 125 -13.61 10.88 21.39
CA GLY A 125 -13.46 9.43 21.59
C GLY A 125 -13.34 9.02 23.06
N MET A 126 -12.57 7.96 23.29
CA MET A 126 -12.25 7.38 24.59
C MET A 126 -11.18 8.23 25.31
N SER A 127 -11.36 8.63 26.56
CA SER A 127 -10.39 9.54 27.20
C SER A 127 -9.04 8.89 27.51
N ALA A 128 -9.01 7.56 27.64
CA ALA A 128 -7.80 6.81 27.91
C ALA A 128 -6.66 7.07 26.91
N TRP A 129 -6.93 7.43 25.64
CA TRP A 129 -5.85 7.73 24.69
C TRP A 129 -5.12 9.05 25.03
N ILE A 130 -5.83 10.04 25.60
CA ILE A 130 -5.21 11.27 26.10
C ILE A 130 -4.32 10.96 27.30
N VAL A 131 -4.86 10.18 28.24
CA VAL A 131 -4.14 9.75 29.44
C VAL A 131 -2.89 8.96 29.05
N GLN A 132 -3.01 8.05 28.08
CA GLN A 132 -1.91 7.25 27.56
C GLN A 132 -0.77 8.11 27.01
N ARG A 133 -1.06 9.18 26.25
CA ARG A 133 -0.04 10.11 25.74
C ARG A 133 0.77 10.78 26.86
N ALA A 134 0.13 11.13 27.97
CA ALA A 134 0.84 11.68 29.13
C ALA A 134 1.70 10.62 29.83
N ILE A 135 1.20 9.40 29.97
CA ILE A 135 1.93 8.28 30.55
C ILE A 135 3.19 7.94 29.73
N GLU A 136 3.09 7.96 28.39
CA GLU A 136 4.23 7.76 27.48
C GLU A 136 5.31 8.84 27.63
N ALA A 137 4.95 10.01 28.14
CA ALA A 137 5.87 11.09 28.50
C ALA A 137 6.35 11.03 29.96
N ASP A 138 6.13 9.91 30.66
CA ASP A 138 6.39 9.71 32.09
C ASP A 138 5.68 10.74 32.99
N MET A 139 4.44 11.10 32.63
CA MET A 139 3.61 12.05 33.37
C MET A 139 2.30 11.42 33.86
N MET A 140 1.81 11.95 34.97
CA MET A 140 0.43 11.73 35.41
C MET A 140 -0.51 12.65 34.64
N SER A 141 -1.77 12.25 34.50
CA SER A 141 -2.78 13.10 33.86
C SER A 141 -4.17 13.01 34.47
N LEU A 142 -4.91 14.12 34.37
CA LEU A 142 -6.34 14.22 34.60
C LEU A 142 -6.99 14.74 33.31
N VAL A 143 -8.08 14.10 32.90
CA VAL A 143 -8.79 14.39 31.65
C VAL A 143 -10.28 14.46 31.92
N PHE A 144 -10.87 15.62 31.70
CA PHE A 144 -12.29 15.90 31.86
C PHE A 144 -12.88 16.37 30.53
N THR A 145 -14.15 16.05 30.30
CA THR A 145 -14.95 16.61 29.22
C THR A 145 -16.40 16.66 29.66
N ASN A 146 -17.25 17.48 29.03
CA ASN A 146 -18.70 17.40 29.17
C ASN A 146 -19.36 16.83 27.91
N SER A 147 -20.66 16.52 27.96
CA SER A 147 -21.37 15.86 26.87
C SER A 147 -22.84 16.26 26.85
N SER A 148 -23.53 15.86 25.78
CA SER A 148 -24.97 16.01 25.64
C SER A 148 -25.75 15.37 26.81
N PRO A 149 -26.94 15.91 27.15
CA PRO A 149 -27.79 15.40 28.22
C PRO A 149 -28.08 13.90 28.13
N ALA A 150 -27.90 13.19 29.23
CA ALA A 150 -28.14 11.74 29.31
C ALA A 150 -28.56 11.26 30.71
N LEU A 151 -28.08 11.91 31.78
CA LEU A 151 -28.40 11.58 33.17
C LEU A 151 -29.24 12.69 33.82
N PRO A 152 -30.08 12.35 34.80
CA PRO A 152 -30.67 13.35 35.68
C PRO A 152 -29.67 13.79 36.75
N ALA A 153 -29.86 15.01 37.27
CA ALA A 153 -29.30 15.35 38.57
C ALA A 153 -29.94 14.47 39.65
N PHE A 154 -29.22 14.19 40.74
CA PHE A 154 -29.78 13.40 41.83
C PHE A 154 -31.08 14.04 42.37
N GLY A 155 -32.15 13.25 42.44
CA GLY A 155 -33.50 13.70 42.79
C GLY A 155 -34.33 14.25 41.62
N GLY A 156 -33.75 14.35 40.41
CA GLY A 156 -34.45 14.72 39.18
C GLY A 156 -34.79 13.51 38.31
N MET A 157 -35.63 13.76 37.29
CA MET A 157 -36.05 12.76 36.29
C MET A 157 -35.78 13.18 34.84
N SER A 158 -35.31 14.42 34.62
CA SER A 158 -35.03 14.97 33.29
C SER A 158 -33.59 14.70 32.86
N LYS A 159 -33.37 14.37 31.59
CA LYS A 159 -32.02 14.32 31.00
C LYS A 159 -31.42 15.72 31.01
N LEU A 160 -30.40 15.93 31.83
CA LEU A 160 -29.75 17.23 32.00
C LEU A 160 -28.22 17.10 31.93
N LEU A 161 -27.65 16.20 32.71
CA LEU A 161 -26.22 16.03 32.86
C LEU A 161 -25.65 15.09 31.80
N GLY A 162 -24.40 15.33 31.42
CA GLY A 162 -23.64 14.44 30.54
C GLY A 162 -23.25 13.10 31.20
N VAL A 163 -22.86 12.14 30.37
CA VAL A 163 -22.21 10.87 30.79
C VAL A 163 -20.71 10.91 30.57
N SER A 164 -20.15 12.10 30.35
CA SER A 164 -18.75 12.25 29.99
C SER A 164 -17.80 11.59 30.98
N PRO A 165 -16.70 11.02 30.45
CA PRO A 165 -15.76 10.32 31.29
C PRO A 165 -14.98 11.25 32.21
N LEU A 166 -14.76 10.76 33.42
CA LEU A 166 -13.64 11.15 34.26
C LEU A 166 -12.50 10.18 33.93
N ALA A 167 -11.37 10.69 33.46
CA ALA A 167 -10.21 9.87 33.20
C ALA A 167 -8.96 10.41 33.89
N CYS A 168 -8.11 9.50 34.36
CA CYS A 168 -6.82 9.82 34.92
C CYS A 168 -5.85 8.66 34.80
N GLY A 169 -4.55 8.93 34.94
CA GLY A 169 -3.56 7.88 34.89
C GLY A 169 -2.19 8.30 35.38
N ALA A 170 -1.34 7.29 35.57
CA ALA A 170 0.02 7.44 36.06
C ALA A 170 0.93 6.34 35.49
N PRO A 171 2.21 6.64 35.22
CA PRO A 171 3.17 5.65 34.76
C PRO A 171 3.46 4.61 35.85
N ALA A 172 3.86 3.41 35.43
CA ALA A 172 4.32 2.32 36.30
C ALA A 172 5.73 1.89 35.90
N GLY A 173 6.36 1.04 36.71
CA GLY A 173 7.68 0.48 36.44
C GLY A 173 7.57 -0.78 35.60
N LYS A 174 7.47 -1.91 36.27
CA LYS A 174 7.40 -3.25 35.68
C LYS A 174 5.97 -3.70 35.38
N THR A 175 4.97 -3.11 36.04
CA THR A 175 3.57 -3.46 35.82
C THR A 175 2.95 -2.62 34.71
N ARG A 176 1.73 -2.97 34.30
CA ARG A 176 0.94 -2.12 33.42
C ARG A 176 0.65 -0.77 34.10
N PRO A 177 0.62 0.35 33.35
CA PRO A 177 0.29 1.65 33.91
C PRO A 177 -1.15 1.72 34.42
N PHE A 178 -1.37 2.63 35.37
CA PHE A 178 -2.69 2.96 35.89
C PHE A 178 -3.44 3.82 34.87
N ILE A 179 -4.61 3.36 34.42
CA ILE A 179 -5.50 4.15 33.56
C ILE A 179 -6.94 3.95 34.03
N LEU A 180 -7.53 5.00 34.58
CA LEU A 180 -8.95 5.09 34.83
C LEU A 180 -9.61 5.84 33.68
N ASP A 181 -10.64 5.25 33.07
CA ASP A 181 -11.51 5.91 32.08
C ASP A 181 -12.94 5.42 32.30
N MET A 182 -13.78 6.28 32.88
CA MET A 182 -15.12 5.85 33.34
C MET A 182 -16.17 6.95 33.18
N ALA A 183 -17.35 6.56 32.70
CA ALA A 183 -18.56 7.39 32.76
C ALA A 183 -19.21 7.31 34.15
N PRO A 184 -19.81 8.39 34.68
CA PRO A 184 -20.46 8.38 35.99
C PRO A 184 -21.86 7.75 36.00
N SER A 185 -22.16 6.85 35.05
CA SER A 185 -23.43 6.13 34.98
C SER A 185 -23.32 4.75 35.63
N ILE A 186 -24.39 4.31 36.29
CA ILE A 186 -24.41 2.99 36.96
C ILE A 186 -24.36 1.84 35.95
N ALA A 187 -25.00 2.02 34.80
CA ALA A 187 -25.02 1.08 33.70
C ALA A 187 -25.08 1.82 32.36
N ALA A 188 -24.36 1.32 31.37
CA ALA A 188 -24.49 1.80 30.00
C ALA A 188 -25.85 1.39 29.40
N ARG A 189 -26.46 2.24 28.55
CA ARG A 189 -27.72 1.91 27.83
C ARG A 189 -27.67 0.56 27.13
N GLY A 190 -26.50 0.17 26.61
CA GLY A 190 -26.29 -1.12 25.95
C GLY A 190 -26.62 -2.33 26.84
N LYS A 191 -26.39 -2.25 28.16
CA LYS A 191 -26.76 -3.31 29.11
C LYS A 191 -28.28 -3.45 29.23
N ILE A 192 -29.02 -2.34 29.25
CA ILE A 192 -30.49 -2.34 29.28
C ILE A 192 -31.06 -2.91 27.97
N TYR A 193 -30.53 -2.50 26.80
CA TYR A 193 -30.92 -3.11 25.52
C TYR A 193 -30.64 -4.62 25.48
N LYS A 194 -29.58 -5.09 26.15
CA LYS A 194 -29.25 -6.51 26.25
C LYS A 194 -30.25 -7.27 27.12
N ALA A 195 -30.58 -6.74 28.30
CA ALA A 195 -31.62 -7.29 29.16
C ALA A 195 -32.98 -7.35 28.44
N LYS A 196 -33.38 -6.26 27.76
CA LYS A 196 -34.60 -6.20 26.94
C LYS A 196 -34.69 -7.34 25.94
N ARG A 197 -33.61 -7.57 25.17
CA ARG A 197 -33.58 -8.64 24.15
C ARG A 197 -33.62 -10.04 24.74
N ARG A 198 -33.16 -10.22 25.96
CA ARG A 198 -33.12 -11.52 26.66
C ARG A 198 -34.39 -11.78 27.48
N GLY A 199 -35.29 -10.80 27.59
CA GLY A 199 -36.43 -10.87 28.48
C GLY A 199 -36.02 -10.90 29.96
N GLU A 200 -34.85 -10.35 30.29
CA GLU A 200 -34.33 -10.28 31.67
C GLU A 200 -34.74 -8.95 32.31
N SER A 201 -35.10 -8.97 33.60
CA SER A 201 -35.25 -7.75 34.41
C SER A 201 -33.89 -7.07 34.65
N ILE A 202 -33.90 -5.76 34.89
CA ILE A 202 -32.73 -4.99 35.35
C ILE A 202 -32.85 -4.62 36.84
N PRO A 203 -31.74 -4.36 37.55
CA PRO A 203 -31.80 -3.81 38.89
C PRO A 203 -32.56 -2.47 38.96
N LEU A 204 -33.35 -2.27 40.03
CA LEU A 204 -34.19 -1.08 40.22
C LEU A 204 -33.40 0.23 40.32
N ASP A 205 -32.12 0.18 40.68
CA ASP A 205 -31.25 1.34 40.82
C ASP A 205 -30.59 1.76 39.49
N TRP A 206 -30.89 1.09 38.38
CA TRP A 206 -30.29 1.40 37.08
C TRP A 206 -30.94 2.58 36.36
N ALA A 207 -32.27 2.70 36.45
CA ALA A 207 -33.03 3.64 35.65
C ALA A 207 -34.38 4.00 36.29
N LEU A 208 -34.89 5.15 35.87
CA LEU A 208 -36.27 5.58 36.08
C LEU A 208 -37.05 5.39 34.77
N ASP A 209 -38.36 5.14 34.87
CA ASP A 209 -39.27 5.15 33.74
C ASP A 209 -39.66 6.59 33.31
N ALA A 210 -40.60 6.71 32.37
CA ALA A 210 -41.08 8.00 31.87
C ALA A 210 -41.77 8.88 32.94
N ASN A 211 -42.26 8.27 34.02
CA ASN A 211 -42.91 8.98 35.14
C ASN A 211 -41.92 9.34 36.26
N GLY A 212 -40.66 8.91 36.15
CA GLY A 212 -39.65 9.12 37.18
C GLY A 212 -39.63 8.04 38.26
N GLU A 213 -40.34 6.93 38.08
CA GLU A 213 -40.38 5.82 39.03
C GLU A 213 -39.25 4.81 38.75
N PRO A 214 -38.57 4.26 39.77
CA PRO A 214 -37.60 3.17 39.58
C PRO A 214 -38.23 1.98 38.84
N THR A 215 -37.50 1.40 37.89
CA THR A 215 -38.04 0.31 37.07
C THR A 215 -37.03 -0.81 36.82
N ASP A 216 -37.52 -2.05 36.87
CA ASP A 216 -36.81 -3.27 36.50
C ASP A 216 -37.15 -3.74 35.08
N ASP A 217 -38.09 -3.06 34.40
CA ASP A 217 -38.48 -3.33 33.02
C ASP A 217 -37.54 -2.59 32.06
N PRO A 218 -36.75 -3.31 31.25
CA PRO A 218 -35.85 -2.70 30.29
C PRO A 218 -36.54 -1.81 29.23
N SER A 219 -37.80 -2.07 28.90
CA SER A 219 -38.54 -1.25 27.93
C SER A 219 -38.90 0.10 28.53
N LYS A 220 -39.46 0.11 29.74
CA LYS A 220 -39.77 1.34 30.47
C LYS A 220 -38.51 2.16 30.77
N ALA A 221 -37.42 1.49 31.17
CA ALA A 221 -36.12 2.13 31.41
C ALA A 221 -35.56 2.84 30.17
N LEU A 222 -35.81 2.31 28.97
CA LEU A 222 -35.32 2.93 27.73
C LEU A 222 -36.09 4.19 27.34
N GLU A 223 -37.34 4.30 27.78
CA GLU A 223 -38.22 5.47 27.61
C GLU A 223 -37.90 6.57 28.63
N GLY A 224 -37.44 6.21 29.83
CA GLY A 224 -37.02 7.15 30.87
C GLY A 224 -35.53 7.52 30.83
N VAL A 225 -34.89 7.50 32.01
CA VAL A 225 -33.51 7.98 32.23
C VAL A 225 -32.69 6.98 33.03
N MET A 226 -31.39 6.87 32.71
CA MET A 226 -30.46 6.09 33.53
C MET A 226 -29.98 6.92 34.71
N LEU A 227 -29.68 6.26 35.82
CA LEU A 227 -29.23 6.93 37.04
C LEU A 227 -27.69 7.05 37.13
N PRO A 228 -27.18 8.12 37.77
CA PRO A 228 -25.76 8.23 38.10
C PRO A 228 -25.32 7.14 39.07
N MET A 229 -24.08 6.66 38.93
CA MET A 229 -23.50 5.69 39.86
C MET A 229 -23.40 6.25 41.28
N GLY A 230 -23.67 5.45 42.31
CA GLY A 230 -23.54 5.89 43.70
C GLY A 230 -24.42 7.09 44.07
N GLY A 231 -25.54 7.29 43.35
CA GLY A 231 -26.54 8.31 43.63
C GLY A 231 -25.97 9.75 43.60
N PRO A 232 -26.02 10.51 44.72
CA PRO A 232 -25.53 11.89 44.75
C PRO A 232 -24.07 12.05 44.31
N LYS A 233 -23.22 11.02 44.54
CA LYS A 233 -21.79 11.07 44.19
C LYS A 233 -21.58 11.07 42.67
N GLY A 234 -22.23 10.18 41.93
CA GLY A 234 -22.16 10.16 40.47
C GLY A 234 -22.77 11.42 39.85
N SER A 235 -23.87 11.92 40.43
CA SER A 235 -24.45 13.20 40.02
C SER A 235 -23.45 14.36 40.21
N ALA A 236 -22.75 14.40 41.34
CA ALA A 236 -21.74 15.43 41.61
C ALA A 236 -20.55 15.33 40.64
N LEU A 237 -20.11 14.12 40.29
CA LEU A 237 -19.06 13.92 39.27
C LEU A 237 -19.50 14.41 37.89
N ALA A 238 -20.76 14.15 37.50
CA ALA A 238 -21.29 14.65 36.24
C ALA A 238 -21.41 16.19 36.20
N ILE A 239 -21.78 16.82 37.33
CA ILE A 239 -21.78 18.28 37.46
C ILE A 239 -20.35 18.84 37.41
N MET A 240 -19.39 18.20 38.06
CA MET A 240 -17.98 18.58 38.02
C MET A 240 -17.46 18.64 36.58
N MET A 241 -17.84 17.67 35.73
CA MET A 241 -17.48 17.69 34.31
C MET A 241 -18.00 18.94 33.60
N ASP A 242 -19.26 19.35 33.83
CA ASP A 242 -19.80 20.58 33.26
C ASP A 242 -19.09 21.83 33.78
N VAL A 243 -18.71 21.87 35.07
CA VAL A 243 -17.97 22.99 35.66
C VAL A 243 -16.59 23.13 35.01
N PHE A 244 -15.80 22.07 34.98
CA PHE A 244 -14.42 22.13 34.49
C PHE A 244 -14.32 22.17 32.97
N SER A 245 -15.26 21.56 32.26
CA SER A 245 -15.16 21.41 30.80
C SER A 245 -16.11 22.33 30.04
N GLY A 246 -17.28 22.68 30.58
CA GLY A 246 -18.20 23.63 29.95
C GLY A 246 -17.99 25.05 30.45
N VAL A 247 -18.32 25.29 31.73
CA VAL A 247 -18.32 26.62 32.35
C VAL A 247 -16.92 27.26 32.30
N LEU A 248 -15.88 26.53 32.71
CA LEU A 248 -14.51 27.05 32.76
C LEU A 248 -13.94 27.34 31.36
N SER A 249 -14.28 26.52 30.36
CA SER A 249 -13.73 26.66 29.00
C SER A 249 -14.42 27.74 28.18
N GLY A 250 -15.67 28.05 28.50
CA GLY A 250 -16.55 28.90 27.69
C GLY A 250 -17.34 28.13 26.63
N SER A 251 -17.29 26.80 26.62
CA SER A 251 -18.17 25.94 25.79
C SER A 251 -19.57 25.79 26.39
N ALA A 252 -20.49 25.18 25.64
CA ALA A 252 -21.81 24.79 26.13
C ALA A 252 -21.74 23.95 27.41
N PHE A 253 -22.72 24.13 28.30
CA PHE A 253 -22.87 23.47 29.59
C PHE A 253 -24.36 23.35 29.95
N ALA A 254 -24.70 22.73 31.08
CA ALA A 254 -26.08 22.64 31.59
C ALA A 254 -27.08 22.07 30.57
N GLY A 255 -26.63 21.07 29.82
CA GLY A 255 -27.43 20.36 28.83
C GLY A 255 -27.52 20.99 27.44
N HIS A 256 -26.71 22.02 27.16
CA HIS A 256 -26.67 22.65 25.84
C HIS A 256 -25.70 22.00 24.84
N VAL A 257 -24.88 21.03 25.27
CA VAL A 257 -23.98 20.27 24.37
C VAL A 257 -24.80 19.41 23.41
N THR A 258 -24.51 19.51 22.10
CA THR A 258 -25.22 18.71 21.08
C THR A 258 -24.63 17.30 20.98
N ASN A 259 -25.51 16.31 20.79
CA ASN A 259 -25.13 14.91 20.69
C ASN A 259 -24.31 14.64 19.41
N PRO A 260 -23.24 13.81 19.46
CA PRO A 260 -22.47 13.44 18.26
C PRO A 260 -23.28 12.73 17.16
N TYR A 261 -24.47 12.21 17.46
CA TYR A 261 -25.41 11.64 16.48
C TYR A 261 -26.46 12.63 15.95
N ASP A 262 -26.49 13.87 16.45
CA ASP A 262 -27.41 14.91 16.03
C ASP A 262 -26.70 15.91 15.12
N PRO A 263 -26.86 15.84 13.80
CA PRO A 263 -26.14 16.69 12.86
C PRO A 263 -26.83 18.04 12.61
N SER A 264 -27.81 18.44 13.45
CA SER A 264 -28.57 19.69 13.23
C SER A 264 -27.83 20.97 13.60
N LYS A 265 -26.83 20.88 14.48
CA LYS A 265 -26.05 22.04 14.95
C LYS A 265 -24.66 21.63 15.50
N PRO A 266 -23.72 22.58 15.66
CA PRO A 266 -22.43 22.33 16.28
C PRO A 266 -22.54 21.71 17.68
N ALA A 267 -21.54 20.90 18.06
CA ALA A 267 -21.55 20.20 19.35
C ALA A 267 -21.26 21.14 20.51
N ASP A 268 -20.29 22.03 20.32
CA ASP A 268 -19.78 22.98 21.31
C ASP A 268 -19.38 22.29 22.63
N VAL A 269 -18.62 21.20 22.50
CA VAL A 269 -18.06 20.45 23.63
C VAL A 269 -16.87 21.22 24.20
N GLY A 270 -16.66 21.11 25.50
CA GLY A 270 -15.39 21.53 26.10
C GLY A 270 -14.66 20.38 26.80
N HIS A 271 -13.38 20.61 27.04
CA HIS A 271 -12.47 19.67 27.69
C HIS A 271 -11.54 20.39 28.66
N PHE A 272 -11.05 19.67 29.67
CA PHE A 272 -10.05 20.18 30.58
C PHE A 272 -9.02 19.09 30.87
N LEU A 273 -7.75 19.39 30.60
CA LEU A 273 -6.65 18.45 30.63
C LEU A 273 -5.57 18.95 31.58
N VAL A 274 -4.97 18.03 32.35
CA VAL A 274 -3.83 18.31 33.22
C VAL A 274 -2.75 17.28 32.97
N ALA A 275 -1.50 17.72 32.91
CA ALA A 275 -0.32 16.88 32.99
C ALA A 275 0.52 17.27 34.21
N ILE A 276 1.02 16.29 34.96
CA ILE A 276 1.77 16.50 36.20
C ILE A 276 3.01 15.61 36.18
N LYS A 277 4.17 16.20 36.49
CA LYS A 277 5.41 15.47 36.70
C LYS A 277 5.33 14.65 38.01
N PRO A 278 5.54 13.32 37.98
CA PRO A 278 5.57 12.51 39.19
C PRO A 278 6.84 12.74 40.03
N ASP A 279 7.93 13.18 39.39
CA ASP A 279 9.27 13.37 39.99
C ASP A 279 9.43 14.71 40.75
N LEU A 280 8.33 15.35 41.15
CA LEU A 280 8.35 16.62 41.90
C LEU A 280 8.68 16.47 43.38
N PHE A 281 8.34 15.31 43.97
CA PHE A 281 8.47 15.06 45.41
C PHE A 281 9.39 13.87 45.74
N LEU A 282 9.56 12.96 44.78
CA LEU A 282 10.42 11.79 44.87
C LEU A 282 11.02 11.50 43.48
N SER A 283 11.97 10.59 43.37
CA SER A 283 12.51 10.22 42.06
C SER A 283 11.47 9.49 41.20
N LEU A 284 11.61 9.54 39.87
CA LEU A 284 10.72 8.80 38.96
C LEU A 284 10.78 7.29 39.19
N ASP A 285 11.97 6.75 39.48
CA ASP A 285 12.15 5.32 39.76
C ASP A 285 11.42 4.91 41.04
N GLU A 286 11.58 5.68 42.12
CA GLU A 286 10.83 5.44 43.36
C GLU A 286 9.32 5.53 43.14
N PHE A 287 8.85 6.47 42.31
CA PHE A 287 7.43 6.61 41.99
C PHE A 287 6.91 5.35 41.29
N LYS A 288 7.65 4.88 40.27
CA LYS A 288 7.32 3.68 39.49
C LYS A 288 7.34 2.41 40.36
N GLU A 289 8.30 2.28 41.27
CA GLU A 289 8.34 1.16 42.22
C GLU A 289 7.15 1.16 43.17
N ARG A 290 6.72 2.33 43.64
CA ARG A 290 5.54 2.48 44.50
C ARG A 290 4.25 2.17 43.74
N MET A 291 4.17 2.54 42.46
CA MET A 291 3.07 2.18 41.57
C MET A 291 3.00 0.67 41.32
N ASP A 292 4.14 0.02 41.07
CA ASP A 292 4.22 -1.44 40.95
C ASP A 292 3.75 -2.11 42.26
N TYR A 293 4.21 -1.61 43.42
CA TYR A 293 3.77 -2.12 44.71
C TYR A 293 2.25 -1.95 44.92
N LEU A 294 1.69 -0.79 44.59
CA LEU A 294 0.24 -0.56 44.65
C LEU A 294 -0.52 -1.56 43.78
N TYR A 295 -0.08 -1.76 42.53
CA TYR A 295 -0.66 -2.76 41.65
C TYR A 295 -0.66 -4.14 42.31
N GLN A 296 0.50 -4.61 42.80
CA GLN A 296 0.63 -5.94 43.42
C GLN A 296 -0.29 -6.10 44.64
N ARG A 297 -0.40 -5.07 45.48
CA ARG A 297 -1.27 -5.09 46.66
C ARG A 297 -2.75 -5.15 46.29
N VAL A 298 -3.18 -4.47 45.24
CA VAL A 298 -4.57 -4.48 44.79
C VAL A 298 -4.93 -5.81 44.13
N VAL A 299 -4.18 -6.24 43.12
CA VAL A 299 -4.50 -7.46 42.37
C VAL A 299 -4.27 -8.74 43.18
N GLY A 300 -3.36 -8.69 44.17
CA GLY A 300 -3.05 -9.79 45.09
C GLY A 300 -3.87 -9.78 46.39
N SER A 301 -4.89 -8.93 46.51
CA SER A 301 -5.76 -8.91 47.69
C SER A 301 -6.71 -10.11 47.75
N ASP A 302 -7.25 -10.38 48.94
CA ASP A 302 -8.18 -11.49 49.14
C ASP A 302 -9.41 -11.35 48.25
N LYS A 303 -9.66 -12.39 47.46
CA LYS A 303 -10.79 -12.43 46.53
C LYS A 303 -12.06 -12.84 47.27
N ARG A 304 -13.19 -12.27 46.86
CA ARG A 304 -14.51 -12.76 47.27
C ARG A 304 -14.76 -14.16 46.67
N PRO A 305 -15.70 -14.95 47.22
CA PRO A 305 -16.20 -16.14 46.54
C PRO A 305 -16.61 -15.81 45.09
N ASP A 306 -16.38 -16.76 44.19
CA ASP A 306 -16.73 -16.68 42.76
C ASP A 306 -16.06 -15.53 41.98
N VAL A 307 -14.97 -14.96 42.51
CA VAL A 307 -14.11 -14.00 41.79
C VAL A 307 -12.79 -14.67 41.42
N ASP A 308 -12.59 -14.92 40.12
CA ASP A 308 -11.36 -15.56 39.62
C ASP A 308 -10.14 -14.64 39.75
N ARG A 309 -10.30 -13.35 39.45
CA ARG A 309 -9.22 -12.37 39.39
C ARG A 309 -9.70 -10.96 39.75
N ILE A 310 -8.84 -10.21 40.44
CA ILE A 310 -8.98 -8.77 40.65
C ILE A 310 -8.13 -8.07 39.59
N TYR A 311 -8.71 -7.08 38.92
CA TYR A 311 -8.02 -6.27 37.90
C TYR A 311 -7.68 -4.90 38.46
N PHE A 312 -6.54 -4.37 38.04
CA PHE A 312 -6.20 -2.98 38.26
C PHE A 312 -6.89 -2.08 37.21
N PRO A 313 -7.23 -0.81 37.51
CA PRO A 313 -7.89 0.06 36.53
C PRO A 313 -7.09 0.21 35.23
N GLY A 314 -7.76 -0.05 34.12
CA GLY A 314 -7.19 -0.03 32.76
C GLY A 314 -6.55 -1.35 32.34
N GLU A 315 -6.40 -2.33 33.23
CA GLU A 315 -5.77 -3.61 32.93
C GLU A 315 -6.63 -4.46 31.98
N MET A 316 -7.95 -4.44 32.14
CA MET A 316 -8.87 -5.19 31.27
C MET A 316 -8.78 -4.71 29.81
N GLU A 317 -8.73 -3.39 29.62
CA GLU A 317 -8.62 -2.74 28.31
C GLU A 317 -7.26 -3.01 27.67
N GLN A 318 -6.18 -2.98 28.46
CA GLN A 318 -4.83 -3.32 27.98
C GLN A 318 -4.71 -4.80 27.58
N ILE A 319 -5.32 -5.72 28.34
CA ILE A 319 -5.38 -7.14 27.95
C ILE A 319 -6.22 -7.32 26.67
N SER A 320 -7.33 -6.58 26.53
CA SER A 320 -8.11 -6.62 25.30
C SER A 320 -7.31 -6.10 24.11
N GLN A 321 -6.52 -5.05 24.30
CA GLN A 321 -5.63 -4.52 23.27
C GLN A 321 -4.61 -5.58 22.84
N ASP A 322 -3.86 -6.17 23.78
CA ASP A 322 -2.86 -7.22 23.50
C ASP A 322 -3.45 -8.38 22.68
N ARG A 323 -4.72 -8.72 22.95
CA ARG A 323 -5.46 -9.77 22.24
C ARG A 323 -5.90 -9.31 20.84
N ARG A 324 -6.59 -8.17 20.72
CA ARG A 324 -7.15 -7.68 19.45
C ARG A 324 -6.08 -7.22 18.46
N GLU A 325 -4.88 -6.88 18.93
CA GLU A 325 -3.71 -6.67 18.07
C GLU A 325 -3.28 -7.97 17.34
N LYS A 326 -3.50 -9.13 17.95
CA LYS A 326 -3.13 -10.44 17.39
C LYS A 326 -4.28 -11.11 16.64
N GLU A 327 -5.49 -11.02 17.19
CA GLU A 327 -6.68 -11.72 16.67
C GLU A 327 -7.48 -10.85 15.68
N GLY A 328 -7.18 -9.55 15.60
CA GLY A 328 -7.97 -8.57 14.88
C GLY A 328 -9.10 -7.96 15.70
N ILE A 329 -9.64 -6.86 15.20
CA ILE A 329 -10.76 -6.12 15.79
C ILE A 329 -12.08 -6.79 15.36
N PRO A 330 -12.94 -7.20 16.31
CA PRO A 330 -14.19 -7.87 16.00
C PRO A 330 -15.33 -6.88 15.71
N TYR A 331 -15.87 -6.90 14.49
CA TYR A 331 -17.06 -6.14 14.12
C TYR A 331 -18.26 -7.05 13.82
N ALA A 332 -19.46 -6.59 14.21
CA ALA A 332 -20.70 -7.19 13.76
C ALA A 332 -20.96 -6.87 12.27
N ALA A 333 -21.70 -7.72 11.57
CA ALA A 333 -22.03 -7.52 10.15
C ALA A 333 -22.64 -6.13 9.86
N THR A 334 -23.49 -5.62 10.76
CA THR A 334 -24.08 -4.27 10.63
C THR A 334 -23.05 -3.14 10.70
N GLU A 335 -22.00 -3.31 11.51
CA GLU A 335 -20.93 -2.32 11.63
C GLU A 335 -20.05 -2.34 10.37
N VAL A 336 -19.73 -3.54 9.86
CA VAL A 336 -19.01 -3.71 8.59
C VAL A 336 -19.78 -3.08 7.43
N THR A 337 -21.09 -3.32 7.32
CA THR A 337 -21.94 -2.70 6.29
C THR A 337 -21.91 -1.17 6.39
N ALA A 338 -22.05 -0.60 7.59
CA ALA A 338 -22.06 0.85 7.77
C ALA A 338 -20.70 1.49 7.39
N LEU A 339 -19.59 0.86 7.78
CA LEU A 339 -18.24 1.33 7.43
C LEU A 339 -17.98 1.25 5.92
N ASN A 340 -18.35 0.13 5.29
CA ASN A 340 -18.19 -0.06 3.85
C ASN A 340 -19.06 0.91 3.03
N GLU A 341 -20.23 1.29 3.54
CA GLU A 341 -21.08 2.29 2.90
C GLU A 341 -20.44 3.69 2.96
N GLU A 342 -19.81 4.08 4.07
CA GLU A 342 -19.05 5.33 4.13
C GLU A 342 -17.82 5.30 3.22
N ALA A 343 -17.12 4.16 3.13
CA ALA A 343 -16.01 3.99 2.18
C ALA A 343 -16.47 4.15 0.73
N ARG A 344 -17.60 3.54 0.36
CA ARG A 344 -18.19 3.64 -0.98
C ARG A 344 -18.54 5.07 -1.36
N LYS A 345 -19.09 5.87 -0.42
CA LYS A 345 -19.43 7.29 -0.66
C LYS A 345 -18.24 8.13 -1.10
N VAL A 346 -17.02 7.74 -0.70
CA VAL A 346 -15.79 8.47 -1.03
C VAL A 346 -14.89 7.73 -2.03
N GLY A 347 -15.35 6.62 -2.60
CA GLY A 347 -14.57 5.81 -3.53
C GLY A 347 -13.40 5.05 -2.89
N ALA A 348 -13.44 4.83 -1.57
CA ALA A 348 -12.46 4.03 -0.85
C ALA A 348 -12.77 2.53 -0.93
N GLU A 349 -11.73 1.72 -0.85
CA GLU A 349 -11.84 0.25 -0.84
C GLU A 349 -12.47 -0.25 0.46
N PRO A 350 -13.41 -1.21 0.42
CA PRO A 350 -14.09 -1.72 1.60
C PRO A 350 -13.13 -2.46 2.55
N LEU A 351 -13.58 -2.70 3.78
CA LEU A 351 -12.86 -3.44 4.81
C LEU A 351 -12.55 -4.88 4.33
N ARG A 352 -11.30 -5.31 4.48
CA ARG A 352 -10.82 -6.64 4.04
C ARG A 352 -10.41 -7.52 5.22
N THR A 353 -10.81 -8.79 5.21
CA THR A 353 -10.27 -9.76 6.17
C THR A 353 -8.77 -10.01 5.92
N GLU A 354 -8.05 -10.60 6.86
CA GLU A 354 -6.62 -10.95 6.68
C GLU A 354 -6.35 -11.69 5.37
N ALA A 355 -7.16 -12.71 5.05
CA ALA A 355 -7.02 -13.45 3.80
C ALA A 355 -7.21 -12.54 2.57
N GLY A 356 -8.19 -11.63 2.60
CA GLY A 356 -8.43 -10.67 1.53
C GLY A 356 -7.32 -9.61 1.40
N ALA A 357 -6.78 -9.14 2.53
CA ALA A 357 -5.70 -8.18 2.59
C ALA A 357 -4.38 -8.80 2.04
N LEU A 358 -4.01 -9.98 2.52
CA LEU A 358 -2.83 -10.72 2.06
C LEU A 358 -2.92 -11.06 0.57
N VAL A 359 -4.08 -11.51 0.07
CA VAL A 359 -4.25 -11.78 -1.36
C VAL A 359 -4.12 -10.50 -2.19
N SER A 360 -4.70 -9.37 -1.75
CA SER A 360 -4.56 -8.09 -2.46
C SER A 360 -3.12 -7.58 -2.46
N GLU A 361 -2.43 -7.66 -1.33
CA GLU A 361 -1.03 -7.24 -1.19
C GLU A 361 -0.10 -8.13 -2.03
N TYR A 362 -0.35 -9.44 -2.05
CA TYR A 362 0.37 -10.38 -2.89
C TYR A 362 0.15 -10.09 -4.38
N ILE A 363 -1.10 -9.85 -4.80
CA ILE A 363 -1.43 -9.44 -6.17
C ILE A 363 -0.78 -8.10 -6.54
N ARG A 364 -0.83 -7.09 -5.66
CA ARG A 364 -0.18 -5.78 -5.91
C ARG A 364 1.32 -5.91 -6.03
N THR A 365 1.94 -6.72 -5.19
CA THR A 365 3.37 -7.03 -5.26
C THR A 365 3.72 -7.71 -6.58
N LEU A 366 2.93 -8.71 -6.99
CA LEU A 366 3.11 -9.40 -8.29
C LEU A 366 2.90 -8.49 -9.50
N LEU A 367 1.97 -7.55 -9.44
CA LEU A 367 1.60 -6.64 -10.54
C LEU A 367 2.33 -5.29 -10.49
N THR A 368 3.45 -5.17 -9.78
CA THR A 368 4.25 -3.94 -9.85
C THR A 368 4.80 -3.72 -11.27
N PRO A 369 5.02 -2.45 -11.69
CA PRO A 369 5.63 -2.16 -13.00
C PRO A 369 6.95 -2.91 -13.22
N LEU A 370 7.74 -3.07 -12.15
CA LEU A 370 8.99 -3.83 -12.17
C LEU A 370 8.75 -5.32 -12.43
N ASN A 371 7.82 -5.96 -11.72
CA ASN A 371 7.52 -7.38 -11.88
C ASN A 371 6.83 -7.68 -13.21
N LEU A 372 5.99 -6.78 -13.71
CA LEU A 372 5.44 -6.85 -15.07
C LEU A 372 6.56 -6.74 -16.12
N THR A 373 7.52 -5.84 -15.94
CA THR A 373 8.68 -5.70 -16.83
C THR A 373 9.56 -6.96 -16.80
N LEU A 374 9.84 -7.50 -15.62
CA LEU A 374 10.57 -8.75 -15.43
C LEU A 374 9.83 -9.92 -16.09
N LEU A 375 8.51 -10.03 -15.89
CA LEU A 375 7.69 -11.07 -16.53
C LEU A 375 7.77 -10.98 -18.05
N LEU A 376 7.63 -9.78 -18.62
CA LEU A 376 7.75 -9.55 -20.06
C LEU A 376 9.15 -9.90 -20.59
N LEU A 377 10.22 -9.53 -19.87
CA LEU A 377 11.59 -9.89 -20.23
C LEU A 377 11.83 -11.39 -20.16
N THR A 378 11.31 -12.06 -19.13
CA THR A 378 11.41 -13.51 -18.97
C THR A 378 10.64 -14.23 -20.08
N LEU A 379 9.42 -13.79 -20.41
CA LEU A 379 8.64 -14.31 -21.52
C LEU A 379 9.31 -14.05 -22.87
N PHE A 380 9.93 -12.89 -23.06
CA PHE A 380 10.71 -12.57 -24.26
C PHE A 380 11.97 -13.43 -24.39
N ALA A 381 12.70 -13.64 -23.29
CA ALA A 381 13.85 -14.53 -23.25
C ALA A 381 13.43 -15.99 -23.53
N ALA A 382 12.36 -16.46 -22.90
CA ALA A 382 11.79 -17.78 -23.18
C ALA A 382 11.35 -17.89 -24.64
N TYR A 383 10.67 -16.88 -25.19
CA TYR A 383 10.34 -16.81 -26.61
C TYR A 383 11.60 -16.89 -27.47
N ARG A 384 12.68 -16.17 -27.16
CA ARG A 384 13.96 -16.23 -27.90
C ARG A 384 14.70 -17.56 -27.78
N ILE A 385 14.53 -18.28 -26.67
CA ILE A 385 15.16 -19.59 -26.43
C ILE A 385 14.37 -20.71 -27.11
N PHE A 386 13.04 -20.64 -27.07
CA PHE A 386 12.13 -21.69 -27.56
C PHE A 386 11.55 -21.41 -28.96
N THR A 387 11.75 -20.23 -29.53
CA THR A 387 11.50 -20.03 -30.97
C THR A 387 12.59 -20.72 -31.77
N PRO A 388 12.23 -21.68 -32.66
CA PRO A 388 13.19 -22.24 -33.59
C PRO A 388 13.80 -21.11 -34.41
N ARG A 389 15.13 -21.07 -34.48
CA ARG A 389 15.80 -20.21 -35.48
C ARG A 389 15.26 -20.64 -36.85
N PRO A 390 14.90 -19.72 -37.75
CA PRO A 390 14.61 -20.08 -39.13
C PRO A 390 15.80 -20.89 -39.66
N ASN A 391 15.51 -22.03 -40.31
CA ASN A 391 16.52 -22.90 -40.90
C ASN A 391 17.59 -22.04 -41.58
N THR A 392 18.81 -22.13 -41.06
CA THR A 392 19.98 -21.54 -41.71
C THR A 392 20.09 -22.15 -43.08
N ILE A 393 19.72 -21.39 -44.11
CA ILE A 393 20.21 -21.61 -45.46
C ILE A 393 21.74 -21.63 -45.34
N HIS A 394 22.35 -22.78 -45.63
CA HIS A 394 23.80 -22.89 -45.73
C HIS A 394 24.27 -21.94 -46.84
N LEU A 395 24.78 -20.77 -46.45
CA LEU A 395 25.53 -19.92 -47.36
C LEU A 395 26.86 -20.64 -47.68
N PRO A 396 27.19 -20.87 -48.95
CA PRO A 396 28.47 -21.49 -49.31
C PRO A 396 29.62 -20.58 -48.89
N ALA A 397 30.73 -21.20 -48.44
CA ALA A 397 31.93 -20.50 -48.01
C ALA A 397 32.46 -19.55 -49.12
N PRO A 398 33.05 -18.39 -48.77
CA PRO A 398 33.70 -17.54 -49.75
C PRO A 398 34.82 -18.33 -50.45
N PRO A 399 35.00 -18.17 -51.77
CA PRO A 399 35.99 -18.94 -52.51
C PRO A 399 37.41 -18.61 -52.01
N PRO A 400 38.33 -19.59 -52.02
CA PRO A 400 39.71 -19.36 -51.63
C PRO A 400 40.39 -18.33 -52.57
N PRO A 401 41.43 -17.62 -52.10
CA PRO A 401 42.14 -16.64 -52.91
C PRO A 401 42.68 -17.28 -54.20
N ILE A 402 42.50 -16.58 -55.33
CA ILE A 402 42.93 -17.00 -56.66
C ILE A 402 44.46 -17.02 -56.70
N VAL A 403 45.03 -18.22 -56.65
CA VAL A 403 46.45 -18.42 -57.00
C VAL A 403 46.53 -18.41 -58.52
N PHE A 404 47.26 -17.45 -59.11
CA PHE A 404 47.53 -17.45 -60.54
C PHE A 404 48.12 -18.80 -60.96
N ARG A 405 47.37 -19.58 -61.74
CA ARG A 405 47.86 -20.82 -62.35
C ARG A 405 48.35 -20.51 -63.76
N THR A 406 49.58 -20.87 -64.05
CA THR A 406 50.13 -20.88 -65.40
C THR A 406 49.82 -22.22 -66.06
N PHE A 407 49.34 -22.18 -67.30
CA PHE A 407 49.13 -23.35 -68.14
C PHE A 407 50.07 -23.28 -69.33
N ASN A 408 50.69 -24.41 -69.67
CA ASN A 408 51.22 -24.65 -71.01
C ASN A 408 50.19 -25.46 -71.84
N PRO A 409 50.33 -25.54 -73.17
CA PRO A 409 49.36 -26.25 -74.02
C PRO A 409 49.05 -27.68 -73.56
N ARG A 410 50.05 -28.43 -73.08
CA ARG A 410 49.89 -29.80 -72.56
C ARG A 410 49.04 -29.87 -71.29
N THR A 411 49.23 -28.92 -70.37
CA THR A 411 48.47 -28.85 -69.10
C THR A 411 47.08 -28.22 -69.26
N LEU A 412 46.84 -27.48 -70.35
CA LEU A 412 45.53 -26.91 -70.66
C LEU A 412 44.59 -27.94 -71.32
N LEU A 413 45.15 -28.87 -72.11
CA LEU A 413 44.41 -29.85 -72.90
C LEU A 413 43.36 -30.68 -72.12
N PRO A 414 43.57 -31.09 -70.86
CA PRO A 414 42.57 -31.82 -70.09
C PRO A 414 41.29 -31.01 -69.76
N TYR A 415 41.32 -29.68 -69.93
CA TYR A 415 40.21 -28.78 -69.65
C TYR A 415 39.34 -28.52 -70.88
N ASN A 416 38.92 -29.61 -71.54
CA ASN A 416 38.11 -29.58 -72.76
C ASN A 416 36.63 -29.89 -72.53
N GLY A 417 36.19 -29.96 -71.27
CA GLY A 417 34.79 -30.25 -70.92
C GLY A 417 34.48 -31.72 -70.61
N THR A 418 35.40 -32.64 -70.89
CA THR A 418 35.28 -34.05 -70.51
C THR A 418 35.89 -34.32 -69.13
N GLN A 419 35.28 -35.21 -68.36
CA GLN A 419 35.83 -35.59 -67.05
C GLN A 419 37.04 -36.50 -67.23
N SER A 420 38.15 -36.15 -66.58
CA SER A 420 39.37 -36.95 -66.58
C SER A 420 40.03 -36.91 -65.20
N THR A 421 41.05 -37.73 -64.97
CA THR A 421 41.82 -37.70 -63.72
C THR A 421 42.45 -36.33 -63.43
N ALA A 422 42.82 -35.57 -64.47
CA ALA A 422 43.36 -34.23 -64.36
C ALA A 422 42.29 -33.11 -64.32
N ASN A 423 41.05 -33.42 -64.75
CA ASN A 423 39.92 -32.50 -64.75
C ASN A 423 38.64 -33.23 -64.29
N PRO A 424 38.52 -33.56 -62.99
CA PRO A 424 37.43 -34.38 -62.48
C PRO A 424 36.06 -33.70 -62.59
N ASN A 425 36.04 -32.36 -62.62
CA ASN A 425 34.81 -31.58 -62.73
C ASN A 425 34.40 -31.32 -64.19
N GLY A 426 35.21 -31.77 -65.15
CA GLY A 426 34.97 -31.54 -66.57
C GLY A 426 34.93 -30.06 -66.94
N SER A 427 35.69 -29.20 -66.26
CA SER A 427 35.78 -27.77 -66.56
C SER A 427 36.29 -27.51 -67.98
N ILE A 428 35.93 -26.37 -68.57
CA ILE A 428 36.32 -25.97 -69.92
C ILE A 428 37.12 -24.68 -69.84
N TYR A 429 38.41 -24.77 -70.17
CA TYR A 429 39.30 -23.61 -70.20
C TYR A 429 39.76 -23.34 -71.63
N MET A 430 39.97 -22.07 -71.96
CA MET A 430 40.41 -21.64 -73.29
C MET A 430 41.48 -20.56 -73.18
N GLY A 431 42.58 -20.75 -73.90
CA GLY A 431 43.63 -19.75 -74.02
C GLY A 431 43.30 -18.72 -75.09
N VAL A 432 43.35 -17.43 -74.75
CA VAL A 432 43.21 -16.32 -75.71
C VAL A 432 44.22 -15.23 -75.35
N LYS A 433 45.11 -14.89 -76.28
CA LYS A 433 46.16 -13.87 -76.14
C LYS A 433 47.00 -14.06 -74.87
N GLY A 434 47.41 -15.31 -74.60
CA GLY A 434 48.25 -15.67 -73.46
C GLY A 434 47.56 -15.65 -72.09
N LYS A 435 46.23 -15.44 -72.03
CA LYS A 435 45.42 -15.62 -70.82
C LYS A 435 44.49 -16.81 -70.95
N VAL A 436 44.28 -17.53 -69.85
CA VAL A 436 43.35 -18.65 -69.79
C VAL A 436 42.06 -18.19 -69.14
N PHE A 437 40.95 -18.42 -69.84
CA PHE A 437 39.61 -18.08 -69.39
C PHE A 437 38.82 -19.33 -69.03
N ASP A 438 38.04 -19.26 -67.94
CA ASP A 438 37.09 -20.31 -67.59
C ASP A 438 35.77 -20.09 -68.34
N VAL A 439 35.55 -20.91 -69.37
CA VAL A 439 34.35 -20.85 -70.20
C VAL A 439 33.36 -21.98 -69.86
N THR A 440 33.55 -22.65 -68.72
CA THR A 440 32.66 -23.71 -68.23
C THR A 440 31.18 -23.29 -68.17
N PRO A 441 30.80 -22.06 -67.78
CA PRO A 441 29.40 -21.62 -67.81
C PRO A 441 28.78 -21.67 -69.22
N GLY A 442 29.59 -21.56 -70.27
CA GLY A 442 29.20 -21.68 -71.67
C GLY A 442 29.30 -23.09 -72.23
N ARG A 443 29.21 -24.14 -71.42
CA ARG A 443 29.40 -25.55 -71.82
C ARG A 443 28.65 -25.97 -73.08
N ASN A 444 27.44 -25.46 -73.31
CA ASN A 444 26.66 -25.78 -74.52
C ASN A 444 27.29 -25.24 -75.81
N PHE A 445 28.19 -24.25 -75.71
CA PHE A 445 28.90 -23.65 -76.83
C PHE A 445 30.34 -24.16 -76.97
N TYR A 446 31.06 -24.28 -75.85
CA TYR A 446 32.50 -24.60 -75.84
C TYR A 446 32.82 -26.02 -75.39
N GLY A 447 31.85 -26.77 -74.87
CA GLY A 447 32.03 -28.16 -74.45
C GLY A 447 31.74 -29.15 -75.58
N PRO A 448 31.90 -30.46 -75.31
CA PRO A 448 31.66 -31.51 -76.30
C PRO A 448 30.27 -31.42 -76.96
N GLY A 449 30.24 -31.42 -78.29
CA GLY A 449 29.04 -31.24 -79.13
C GLY A 449 28.64 -29.77 -79.37
N GLY A 450 29.38 -28.80 -78.81
CA GLY A 450 29.15 -27.38 -79.01
C GLY A 450 29.85 -26.82 -80.27
N PRO A 451 29.34 -25.72 -80.86
CA PRO A 451 29.91 -25.12 -82.07
C PRO A 451 31.38 -24.66 -81.95
N TYR A 452 31.93 -24.51 -80.74
CA TYR A 452 33.30 -24.07 -80.48
C TYR A 452 34.12 -25.12 -79.69
N GLU A 453 33.73 -26.39 -79.72
CA GLU A 453 34.36 -27.45 -78.91
C GLU A 453 35.85 -27.68 -79.23
N ASN A 454 36.26 -27.43 -80.47
CA ASN A 454 37.62 -27.66 -80.96
C ASN A 454 38.68 -26.75 -80.28
N PHE A 455 38.25 -25.62 -79.72
CA PHE A 455 39.08 -24.67 -79.00
C PHE A 455 39.22 -24.99 -77.50
N ALA A 456 38.41 -25.92 -76.99
CA ALA A 456 38.40 -26.30 -75.59
C ALA A 456 39.72 -26.96 -75.18
N GLY A 457 40.33 -26.46 -74.10
CA GLY A 457 41.63 -26.93 -73.61
C GLY A 457 42.83 -26.50 -74.46
N ARG A 458 42.67 -25.57 -75.40
CA ARG A 458 43.74 -25.12 -76.32
C ARG A 458 43.90 -23.61 -76.33
N ASP A 459 44.98 -23.15 -76.96
CA ASP A 459 45.11 -21.73 -77.33
C ASP A 459 44.29 -21.50 -78.62
N ALA A 460 43.22 -20.74 -78.47
CA ALA A 460 42.24 -20.44 -79.50
C ALA A 460 42.51 -19.10 -80.19
N THR A 461 43.61 -18.41 -79.86
CA THR A 461 43.89 -17.04 -80.31
C THR A 461 43.76 -16.88 -81.82
N ARG A 462 44.44 -17.72 -82.62
CA ARG A 462 44.39 -17.63 -84.08
C ARG A 462 43.03 -18.07 -84.64
N GLY A 463 42.49 -19.18 -84.15
CA GLY A 463 41.19 -19.69 -84.60
C GLY A 463 40.04 -18.69 -84.40
N LEU A 464 40.04 -17.96 -83.28
CA LEU A 464 39.05 -16.91 -83.01
C LEU A 464 39.29 -15.66 -83.87
N ALA A 465 40.55 -15.28 -84.13
CA ALA A 465 40.90 -14.14 -84.97
C ALA A 465 40.45 -14.34 -86.43
N CYS A 466 40.76 -15.51 -86.99
CA CYS A 466 40.41 -15.89 -88.35
C CYS A 466 38.98 -16.43 -88.50
N GLN A 467 38.25 -16.59 -87.39
CA GLN A 467 36.91 -17.21 -87.33
C GLN A 467 36.85 -18.60 -88.01
N SER A 468 37.93 -19.37 -87.96
CA SER A 468 38.04 -20.68 -88.60
C SER A 468 38.25 -21.80 -87.58
N PHE A 469 37.58 -22.91 -87.81
CA PHE A 469 37.64 -24.14 -86.99
C PHE A 469 38.60 -25.18 -87.57
N ASP A 470 39.31 -24.85 -88.65
CA ASP A 470 40.22 -25.76 -89.33
C ASP A 470 41.36 -26.21 -88.40
N GLU A 471 41.76 -27.48 -88.49
CA GLU A 471 42.85 -28.02 -87.67
C GLU A 471 44.19 -27.29 -87.88
N SER A 472 44.39 -26.63 -89.03
CA SER A 472 45.55 -25.78 -89.30
C SER A 472 45.63 -24.55 -88.39
N MET A 473 44.51 -24.09 -87.83
CA MET A 473 44.39 -22.90 -86.99
C MET A 473 44.41 -23.20 -85.49
N LEU A 474 44.50 -24.49 -85.12
CA LEU A 474 44.60 -24.95 -83.73
C LEU A 474 46.06 -25.13 -83.31
N THR A 475 46.34 -25.04 -82.00
CA THR A 475 47.67 -25.37 -81.45
C THR A 475 48.02 -26.83 -81.78
N LYS A 476 48.97 -27.03 -82.71
CA LYS A 476 49.42 -28.36 -83.16
C LYS A 476 50.59 -28.90 -82.35
N ASP A 477 51.59 -28.06 -82.11
CA ASP A 477 52.75 -28.42 -81.30
C ASP A 477 52.48 -28.05 -79.84
N LEU A 478 52.28 -29.06 -78.99
CA LEU A 478 51.97 -28.88 -77.57
C LEU A 478 53.21 -28.57 -76.72
N ASP A 479 54.41 -28.76 -77.27
CA ASP A 479 55.69 -28.52 -76.58
C ASP A 479 56.50 -27.37 -77.24
N GLY A 480 56.02 -26.82 -78.36
CA GLY A 480 56.61 -25.68 -79.07
C GLY A 480 56.19 -24.30 -78.53
N PRO A 481 56.79 -23.20 -79.05
CA PRO A 481 56.39 -21.85 -78.68
C PRO A 481 54.96 -21.55 -79.13
N LEU A 482 54.23 -20.75 -78.34
CA LEU A 482 52.91 -20.28 -78.71
C LEU A 482 52.98 -19.43 -79.99
N ASP A 483 51.94 -19.53 -80.79
CA ASP A 483 51.79 -18.76 -82.01
C ASP A 483 51.76 -17.26 -81.72
N ASP A 484 52.69 -16.51 -82.29
CA ASP A 484 52.84 -15.08 -82.01
C ASP A 484 51.86 -14.19 -82.78
N CYS A 485 51.10 -14.77 -83.72
CA CYS A 485 49.99 -14.12 -84.44
C CYS A 485 50.35 -12.77 -85.09
N LYS A 486 51.63 -12.54 -85.43
CA LYS A 486 52.11 -11.25 -85.97
C LYS A 486 51.68 -10.96 -87.41
N ASP A 487 51.24 -11.98 -88.12
CA ASP A 487 50.79 -11.97 -89.51
C ASP A 487 49.30 -11.68 -89.68
N LEU A 488 48.53 -11.55 -88.58
CA LEU A 488 47.09 -11.26 -88.62
C LEU A 488 46.79 -9.86 -89.20
N GLY A 489 45.77 -9.79 -90.05
CA GLY A 489 45.29 -8.56 -90.65
C GLY A 489 44.44 -7.69 -89.69
N PRO A 490 44.12 -6.45 -90.08
CA PRO A 490 43.34 -5.52 -89.24
C PRO A 490 41.99 -6.09 -88.79
N ASP A 491 41.25 -6.74 -89.69
CA ASP A 491 39.92 -7.30 -89.42
C ASP A 491 39.98 -8.50 -88.46
N GLU A 492 41.03 -9.33 -88.57
CA GLU A 492 41.25 -10.49 -87.70
C GLU A 492 41.64 -10.06 -86.28
N LEU A 493 42.43 -8.99 -86.17
CA LEU A 493 42.79 -8.38 -84.89
C LEU A 493 41.58 -7.74 -84.20
N GLU A 494 40.67 -7.13 -84.95
CA GLU A 494 39.42 -6.58 -84.41
C GLU A 494 38.48 -7.68 -83.90
N ASN A 495 38.34 -8.78 -84.64
CA ASN A 495 37.59 -9.96 -84.21
C ASN A 495 38.16 -10.57 -82.92
N LEU A 496 39.49 -10.75 -82.86
CA LEU A 496 40.17 -11.27 -81.69
C LEU A 496 39.98 -10.35 -80.48
N LYS A 497 40.03 -9.03 -80.69
CA LYS A 497 39.79 -8.04 -79.65
C LYS A 497 38.37 -8.17 -79.08
N GLY A 498 37.35 -8.31 -79.93
CA GLY A 498 35.96 -8.49 -79.50
C GLY A 498 35.76 -9.76 -78.65
N TRP A 499 36.40 -10.88 -79.03
CA TRP A 499 36.37 -12.11 -78.23
C TRP A 499 37.10 -11.97 -76.89
N TYR A 500 38.28 -11.36 -76.89
CA TYR A 500 39.06 -11.15 -75.68
C TYR A 500 38.35 -10.22 -74.67
N GLU A 501 37.72 -9.14 -75.15
CA GLU A 501 36.90 -8.25 -74.32
C GLU A 501 35.71 -9.01 -73.73
N ARG A 502 34.99 -9.78 -74.55
CA ARG A 502 33.84 -10.60 -74.11
C ARG A 502 34.21 -11.61 -73.02
N PHE A 503 35.40 -12.20 -73.07
CA PHE A 503 35.87 -13.13 -72.03
C PHE A 503 36.47 -12.43 -70.82
N SER A 504 36.91 -11.18 -70.96
CA SER A 504 37.47 -10.39 -69.85
C SER A 504 36.40 -9.69 -69.01
N GLU A 505 35.19 -9.49 -69.55
CA GLU A 505 34.03 -8.93 -68.83
C GLU A 505 33.29 -9.96 -67.96
N LYS A 506 33.55 -11.26 -68.16
CA LYS A 506 32.95 -12.37 -67.44
C LYS A 506 33.92 -12.96 -66.43
#